data_AF-A0A8T7HQK2-F1
#
_entry.id   AF-A0A8T7HQK2-F1
#
_cell.length_a   1.000
_cell.length_b   1.000
_cell.length_c   1.000
_cell.angle_alpha   90.00
_cell.angle_beta   90.00
_cell.angle_gamma   90.00
#
_symmetry.space_group_name_H-M   'P 1'
#
loop_
_entity.id
_entity.type
_entity.pdbx_description
1 polymer ?
#
loop_
_entity_poly.entity_id
_entity_poly.type
_entity_poly.pdbx_seq_one_letter_code
_entity_poly.pdbx_strand_id
1 'polypeptide(L)' 'MGPGDKVSLKYDGEELTGILMPSAEEDKKNIILKLPNGYTVGLAKSKIKDEKILETYSKKAHAEGVLKTKKGLPIVSILS' A
#
# COMPACT_ATOMS: atom_id res chain seq x y z
N MET A 1 7.43 -0.71 -10.84
CA MET A 1 6.86 -0.86 -9.48
C MET A 1 5.46 -0.28 -9.46
N GLY A 2 4.56 -0.84 -8.66
CA GLY A 2 3.19 -0.35 -8.46
C GLY A 2 2.85 -0.21 -6.97
N PRO A 3 1.71 0.43 -6.65
CA PRO A 3 1.23 0.53 -5.28
C PRO A 3 1.08 -0.86 -4.64
N GLY A 4 1.56 -1.00 -3.41
CA GLY A 4 1.59 -2.25 -2.66
C GLY A 4 2.89 -3.05 -2.78
N ASP A 5 3.74 -2.76 -3.77
CA ASP A 5 5.04 -3.42 -3.90
C ASP A 5 5.94 -3.03 -2.74
N LYS A 6 6.71 -3.98 -2.23
CA LYS A 6 7.82 -3.71 -1.33
C LYS A 6 9.05 -3.36 -2.16
N VAL A 7 9.58 -2.16 -1.94
CA VAL A 7 10.71 -1.62 -2.70
C VAL A 7 11.85 -1.18 -1.79
N SER A 8 13.07 -1.22 -2.31
CA SER A 8 14.24 -0.51 -1.77
C SER A 8 14.58 0.65 -2.70
N LEU A 9 14.75 1.85 -2.15
CA LEU A 9 15.05 3.07 -2.86
C LEU A 9 16.35 3.68 -2.33
N LYS A 10 17.26 4.05 -3.23
CA LYS A 10 18.45 4.82 -2.87
C LYS A 10 18.14 6.31 -2.97
N TYR A 11 17.95 6.97 -1.84
CA TYR A 11 17.52 8.37 -1.74
C TYR A 11 18.56 9.19 -0.97
N ASP A 12 19.09 10.25 -1.57
CA ASP A 12 20.11 11.14 -0.98
C ASP A 12 21.35 10.43 -0.38
N GLY A 13 21.65 9.22 -0.84
CA GLY A 13 22.78 8.41 -0.36
C GLY A 13 22.41 7.36 0.68
N GLU A 14 21.19 7.41 1.22
CA GLU A 14 20.64 6.40 2.11
C GLU A 14 19.80 5.38 1.36
N GLU A 15 19.66 4.18 1.92
CA GLU A 15 18.79 3.14 1.39
C GLU A 15 17.53 3.04 2.26
N LEU A 16 16.37 3.26 1.65
CA LEU A 16 15.07 3.23 2.31
C LEU A 16 14.26 2.05 1.77
N THR A 17 13.82 1.17 2.67
CA THR A 17 12.94 0.06 2.34
C THR A 17 11.54 0.32 2.85
N GLY A 18 10.52 0.05 2.04
CA GLY A 18 9.12 0.20 2.44
C GLY A 18 8.13 -0.31 1.41
N ILE A 19 6.85 -0.05 1.65
CA ILE A 19 5.76 -0.39 0.72
C ILE A 19 5.37 0.85 -0.06
N LEU A 20 5.31 0.75 -1.38
CA LEU A 20 4.89 1.84 -2.26
C LEU A 20 3.40 2.14 -2.01
N MET A 21 3.09 3.38 -1.68
CA MET A 21 1.71 3.83 -1.48
C MET A 21 1.19 4.52 -2.75
N PRO A 22 -0.12 4.46 -3.03
CA PRO A 22 -0.71 5.25 -4.10
C PRO A 22 -0.52 6.75 -3.81
N SER A 23 -0.21 7.53 -4.85
CA SER A 23 -0.10 8.99 -4.78
C SER A 23 -1.34 9.65 -5.37
N ALA A 24 -1.76 10.78 -4.81
CA ALA A 24 -2.75 11.65 -5.44
C ALA A 24 -2.22 12.21 -6.78
N GLU A 25 -3.12 12.63 -7.67
CA GLU A 25 -2.72 13.15 -8.99
C GLU A 25 -1.87 14.43 -8.90
N GLU A 26 -2.06 15.21 -7.83
CA GLU A 26 -1.33 16.45 -7.55
C GLU A 26 0.12 16.18 -7.12
N ASP A 27 0.40 14.97 -6.62
CA ASP A 27 1.68 14.56 -6.03
C ASP A 27 2.55 13.71 -6.99
N LYS A 28 2.34 13.81 -8.30
CA LYS A 28 3.07 13.02 -9.31
C LYS A 28 4.60 13.15 -9.23
N LYS A 29 5.13 14.23 -8.62
CA LYS A 29 6.56 14.48 -8.43
C LYS A 29 7.18 13.71 -7.27
N ASN A 30 6.36 13.16 -6.38
CA ASN A 30 6.78 12.44 -5.19
C ASN A 30 6.45 10.95 -5.30
N ILE A 31 7.21 10.12 -4.61
CA ILE A 31 6.85 8.74 -4.28
C ILE A 31 6.45 8.71 -2.82
N ILE A 32 5.31 8.09 -2.53
CA ILE A 32 4.84 7.89 -1.17
C ILE A 32 5.28 6.49 -0.74
N LEU A 33 6.06 6.41 0.34
CA LEU A 33 6.59 5.15 0.87
C LEU A 33 6.12 4.97 2.32
N LYS A 34 5.52 3.81 2.60
CA LYS A 34 5.22 3.39 3.98
C LYS A 34 6.38 2.60 4.54
N LEU A 35 7.03 3.14 5.55
CA LEU A 35 8.17 2.55 6.24
C LEU A 35 7.73 1.40 7.16
N PRO A 36 8.63 0.47 7.52
CA PRO A 36 8.33 -0.67 8.38
C PRO A 36 7.84 -0.27 9.78
N ASN A 37 8.24 0.91 10.26
CA ASN A 37 7.80 1.48 11.53
C ASN A 37 6.37 2.06 11.49
N GLY A 38 5.69 1.97 10.35
CA GLY A 38 4.31 2.43 10.17
C GLY A 38 4.14 3.86 9.68
N TYR A 39 5.23 4.64 9.61
CA TYR A 39 5.19 6.01 9.09
C TYR A 39 5.14 6.06 7.57
N THR A 40 4.55 7.12 7.02
CA THR A 40 4.50 7.39 5.59
C THR A 40 5.36 8.60 5.28
N VAL A 41 6.23 8.49 4.26
CA VAL A 41 7.11 9.58 3.82
C VAL A 41 6.93 9.87 2.34
N GLY A 42 7.04 11.15 1.97
CA GLY A 42 7.06 11.61 0.58
C GLY A 42 8.50 11.85 0.13
N LEU A 43 8.93 11.13 -0.91
CA LEU A 43 10.27 11.21 -1.48
C LEU A 43 10.21 11.86 -2.86
N ALA A 44 10.89 12.99 -3.03
CA ALA A 44 11.01 13.64 -4.34
C ALA A 44 11.70 12.70 -5.34
N LYS A 45 11.03 12.39 -6.46
CA LYS A 45 11.55 11.46 -7.49
C LYS A 45 12.92 11.88 -8.03
N SER A 46 13.17 13.18 -8.12
CA SER A 46 14.44 13.75 -8.60
C SER A 46 15.66 13.38 -7.76
N LYS A 47 15.46 12.93 -6.51
CA LYS A 47 16.54 12.55 -5.58
C LYS A 47 16.74 11.04 -5.47
N ILE A 48 15.90 10.24 -6.13
CA ILE A 48 16.01 8.78 -6.15
C ILE A 48 17.06 8.42 -7.20
N LYS A 49 18.10 7.71 -6.77
CA LYS A 49 19.23 7.30 -7.63
C LYS A 49 19.09 5.88 -8.16
N ASP A 50 18.40 5.02 -7.41
CA ASP A 50 18.21 3.63 -7.76
C ASP A 50 16.93 3.09 -7.11
N GLU A 51 16.31 2.11 -7.76
CA GLU A 51 15.08 1.48 -7.31
C GLU A 51 15.08 -0.03 -7.55
N LYS A 52 14.71 -0.79 -6.51
CA LYS A 52 14.66 -2.25 -6.57
C LYS A 52 13.35 -2.77 -5.97
N ILE A 53 12.64 -3.61 -6.73
CA ILE A 53 11.49 -4.34 -6.20
C ILE A 53 12.01 -5.55 -5.42
N LEU A 54 11.65 -5.63 -4.14
CA LEU A 54 12.00 -6.73 -3.26
C LEU A 54 10.91 -7.79 -3.25
N GLU A 55 9.65 -7.36 -3.25
CA GLU A 55 8.48 -8.23 -3.25
C GLU A 55 7.34 -7.53 -3.99
N THR A 56 6.76 -8.19 -4.99
CA THR A 56 5.61 -7.67 -5.73
C THR A 56 4.35 -7.87 -4.90
N TYR A 57 3.46 -6.88 -4.91
CA TYR A 57 2.16 -7.01 -4.29
C TYR A 57 1.39 -8.22 -4.83
N SER A 58 0.87 -9.04 -3.93
CA SER A 58 -0.07 -10.10 -4.27
C SER A 58 -1.36 -9.89 -3.48
N LYS A 59 -2.47 -9.77 -4.21
CA LYS A 59 -3.79 -9.63 -3.60
C LYS A 59 -4.11 -10.93 -2.87
N LYS A 60 -4.19 -10.87 -1.54
CA LYS A 60 -4.70 -12.01 -0.75
C LYS A 60 -6.14 -12.28 -1.18
N ALA A 61 -6.43 -13.53 -1.51
CA ALA A 61 -7.80 -13.95 -1.74
C ALA A 61 -8.62 -13.70 -0.47
N HIS A 62 -9.72 -12.96 -0.59
CA HIS A 62 -10.70 -12.91 0.48
C HIS A 62 -11.45 -14.23 0.48
N ALA A 63 -11.45 -14.92 1.63
CA ALA A 63 -12.39 -15.98 1.85
C ALA A 63 -13.79 -15.36 1.88
N GLU A 64 -14.68 -15.79 0.98
CA GLU A 64 -16.09 -15.48 1.10
C GLU A 64 -16.59 -16.10 2.41
N GLY A 65 -16.86 -15.24 3.38
CA GLY A 65 -17.46 -15.68 4.63
C GLY A 65 -18.87 -16.17 4.35
N VAL A 66 -19.12 -17.46 4.57
CA VAL A 66 -20.49 -17.98 4.55
C VAL A 66 -21.28 -17.26 5.64
N LEU A 67 -22.29 -16.48 5.24
CA LEU A 67 -23.18 -15.78 6.14
C LEU A 67 -23.90 -16.79 7.04
N LYS A 68 -23.59 -16.79 8.33
CA LYS A 68 -24.29 -17.60 9.33
C LYS A 68 -25.52 -16.84 9.81
N THR A 69 -26.68 -17.18 9.28
CA THR A 69 -27.97 -16.64 9.76
C THR A 69 -28.38 -17.39 11.04
N LYS A 70 -28.91 -16.66 12.04
CA LYS A 70 -29.53 -17.25 13.24
C LYS A 70 -31.03 -17.06 13.19
N LYS A 71 -31.77 -18.14 13.49
CA LYS A 71 -33.23 -18.10 13.62
C LYS A 71 -33.61 -17.19 14.79
N GLY A 72 -34.50 -16.21 14.56
CA GLY A 72 -35.00 -15.29 15.58
C GLY A 72 -34.35 -13.90 15.62
N LEU A 73 -33.36 -13.63 14.76
CA LEU A 73 -32.83 -12.28 14.56
C LEU A 73 -33.54 -11.60 13.39
N PRO A 74 -33.89 -10.30 13.50
CA PRO A 74 -34.42 -9.54 12.37
C PRO A 74 -33.35 -9.38 11.29
N ILE A 75 -33.78 -9.46 10.03
CA ILE A 75 -32.91 -9.18 8.88
C ILE A 75 -32.87 -7.66 8.71
N VAL A 76 -31.66 -7.11 8.65
CA VAL A 76 -31.44 -5.67 8.42
C VAL A 76 -30.49 -5.52 7.24
N SER A 77 -30.84 -4.63 6.31
CA SER A 77 -30.02 -4.35 5.13
C SER A 77 -29.17 -3.11 5.39
N ILE A 78 -27.87 -3.18 5.05
CA ILE A 78 -26.98 -2.02 5.02
C ILE A 78 -27.01 -1.49 3.57
N LEU A 79 -27.46 -0.26 3.40
CA LEU A 79 -27.38 0.46 2.12
C LEU A 79 -26.13 1.34 2.18
N SER A 80 -25.26 1.21 1.17
CA SER A 80 -24.01 1.97 1.02
C SER A 80 -24.01 2.74 -0.28
#